data_AF-A0A538MBN1-F1
#
_entry.id   AF-A0A538MBN1-F1
#
_cell.length_a   1.000
_cell.length_b   1.000
_cell.length_c   1.000
_cell.angle_alpha   90.00
_cell.angle_beta   90.00
_cell.angle_gamma   90.00
#
_symmetry.space_group_name_H-M   'P 1'
#
loop_
_entity.id
_entity.type
_entity.pdbx_description
1 polymer ?
#
loop_
_entity_poly.entity_id
_entity_poly.type
_entity_poly.pdbx_seq_one_letter_code
_entity_poly.pdbx_strand_id
1 'polypeptide(L)'
;MPVSNLDLGLRRDGGLTHVLDKGVGPRAWEDVLETSGAYIDIVKLGWGTAYVTAGLERKLEVLREKPVVIGGTFFEVVYAKGKLDDYKRWLGELGISHVEISDGTVEIPRERKLELIEDFARDFTVLSEVGSKDSEVVFAPYEWVEWIKEERDAGAWKVITEAREGGTAGIFRPSGEMRTGLVDEIAHSIDLNDLLWEAPTKASQAWFIKHFGPEVNLGNIPPDEVIPLETLRLGLRGDTLKEVLLGGDRTAAS
;
A
#
# COMPACT_ATOMS: atom_id res chain seq x y z
N MET A 1 -20.86 -13.09 9.48
CA MET A 1 -21.96 -12.23 10.00
C MET A 1 -21.80 -12.13 11.51
N PRO A 2 -21.99 -10.95 12.15
CA PRO A 2 -21.79 -10.85 13.58
C PRO A 2 -22.86 -11.65 14.33
N VAL A 3 -22.43 -12.35 15.38
CA VAL A 3 -23.26 -13.20 16.27
C VAL A 3 -24.03 -12.35 17.31
N SER A 4 -24.20 -11.05 17.08
CA SER A 4 -24.64 -10.10 18.11
C SER A 4 -25.64 -9.06 17.59
N ASN A 5 -26.66 -8.77 18.39
CA ASN A 5 -27.64 -7.70 18.17
C ASN A 5 -27.14 -6.30 18.60
N LEU A 6 -25.86 -6.16 18.97
CA LEU A 6 -25.27 -4.88 19.34
C LEU A 6 -24.93 -4.08 18.07
N ASP A 7 -25.75 -3.08 17.76
CA ASP A 7 -25.47 -2.08 16.73
C ASP A 7 -24.92 -0.81 17.39
N LEU A 8 -23.63 -0.53 17.15
CA LEU A 8 -22.97 0.70 17.62
C LEU A 8 -23.11 1.86 16.61
N GLY A 9 -23.77 1.64 15.47
CA GLY A 9 -23.92 2.63 14.40
C GLY A 9 -22.61 2.98 13.69
N LEU A 10 -21.54 2.21 13.93
CA LEU A 10 -20.20 2.48 13.38
C LEU A 10 -20.15 2.07 11.92
N ARG A 11 -19.78 3.03 11.07
CA ARG A 11 -19.57 2.80 9.64
C ARG A 11 -18.34 3.56 9.18
N ARG A 12 -17.71 3.02 8.15
CA ARG A 12 -16.62 3.63 7.40
C ARG A 12 -17.02 3.69 5.94
N ASP A 13 -16.66 4.78 5.26
CA ASP A 13 -16.87 4.95 3.82
C ASP A 13 -15.51 5.22 3.15
N GLY A 14 -14.88 4.20 2.57
CA GLY A 14 -13.54 4.33 1.99
C GLY A 14 -12.38 4.18 2.99
N GLY A 15 -11.14 4.27 2.52
CA GLY A 15 -9.92 3.90 3.25
C GLY A 15 -9.43 2.51 2.90
N LEU A 16 -8.63 2.45 1.83
CA LEU A 16 -8.07 1.22 1.30
C LEU A 16 -7.13 0.56 2.32
N THR A 17 -7.22 -0.77 2.41
CA THR A 17 -6.30 -1.63 3.16
C THR A 17 -5.55 -2.54 2.19
N HIS A 18 -4.28 -2.21 1.97
CA HIS A 18 -3.36 -2.94 1.12
C HIS A 18 -2.41 -3.79 2.00
N VAL A 19 -2.63 -5.10 1.95
CA VAL A 19 -1.99 -6.09 2.84
C VAL A 19 -0.70 -6.62 2.21
N LEU A 20 0.37 -6.75 3.00
CA LEU A 20 1.64 -7.32 2.57
C LEU A 20 1.75 -8.81 2.93
N ASP A 21 1.77 -9.66 1.91
CA ASP A 21 2.10 -11.09 2.01
C ASP A 21 3.62 -11.31 1.83
N LYS A 22 4.27 -11.91 2.83
CA LYS A 22 5.71 -12.25 2.77
C LYS A 22 6.00 -13.74 2.56
N GLY A 23 4.98 -14.54 2.29
CA GLY A 23 5.08 -16.00 2.16
C GLY A 23 4.00 -16.80 2.90
N VAL A 24 2.86 -16.20 3.22
CA VAL A 24 1.71 -16.85 3.88
C VAL A 24 1.19 -17.99 3.00
N GLY A 25 0.94 -19.16 3.59
CA GLY A 25 0.43 -20.32 2.87
C GLY A 25 -1.08 -20.21 2.55
N PRO A 26 -1.60 -20.95 1.56
CA PRO A 26 -3.01 -20.87 1.17
C PRO A 26 -4.01 -21.09 2.32
N ARG A 27 -3.75 -22.08 3.20
CA ARG A 27 -4.63 -22.35 4.36
C ARG A 27 -4.67 -21.22 5.39
N ALA A 28 -3.54 -20.53 5.57
CA ALA A 28 -3.51 -19.37 6.46
C ALA A 28 -4.24 -18.18 5.80
N TRP A 29 -4.19 -18.05 4.48
CA TRP A 29 -5.01 -17.08 3.76
C TRP A 29 -6.51 -17.38 3.84
N GLU A 30 -6.92 -18.65 3.77
CA GLU A 30 -8.31 -19.06 3.99
C GLU A 30 -8.82 -18.55 5.36
N ASP A 31 -8.03 -18.74 6.42
CA ASP A 31 -8.34 -18.26 7.78
C ASP A 31 -8.39 -16.72 7.88
N VAL A 32 -7.41 -16.03 7.28
CA VAL A 32 -7.38 -14.56 7.23
C VAL A 32 -8.60 -14.00 6.49
N LEU A 33 -8.98 -14.59 5.35
CA LEU A 33 -10.12 -14.14 4.55
C LEU A 33 -11.45 -14.42 5.26
N GLU A 34 -11.59 -15.56 5.93
CA GLU A 34 -12.78 -15.88 6.73
C GLU A 34 -13.02 -14.86 7.84
N THR A 35 -11.96 -14.44 8.52
CA THR A 35 -12.05 -13.55 9.69
C THR A 35 -12.06 -12.07 9.33
N SER A 36 -11.27 -11.66 8.34
CA SER A 36 -10.94 -10.26 8.08
C SER A 36 -11.04 -9.85 6.62
N GLY A 37 -11.41 -10.77 5.72
CA GLY A 37 -11.43 -10.55 4.28
C GLY A 37 -12.33 -9.39 3.82
N ALA A 38 -13.36 -9.02 4.60
CA ALA A 38 -14.20 -7.86 4.31
C ALA A 38 -13.46 -6.51 4.41
N TYR A 39 -12.33 -6.47 5.12
CA TYR A 39 -11.53 -5.27 5.36
C TYR A 39 -10.22 -5.25 4.55
N ILE A 40 -10.02 -6.23 3.67
CA ILE A 40 -8.85 -6.32 2.78
C ILE A 40 -9.28 -5.89 1.38
N ASP A 41 -8.63 -4.90 0.82
CA ASP A 41 -8.94 -4.41 -0.53
C ASP A 41 -7.97 -4.99 -1.57
N ILE A 42 -6.68 -5.06 -1.24
CA ILE A 42 -5.62 -5.54 -2.14
C ILE A 42 -4.59 -6.34 -1.34
N VAL A 43 -4.04 -7.40 -1.96
CA VAL A 43 -2.93 -8.17 -1.41
C VAL A 43 -1.68 -8.01 -2.27
N LYS A 44 -0.60 -7.47 -1.69
CA LYS A 44 0.73 -7.44 -2.27
C LYS A 44 1.51 -8.69 -1.91
N LEU A 45 1.87 -9.50 -2.90
CA LEU A 45 2.92 -10.50 -2.77
C LEU A 45 4.26 -9.76 -2.76
N GLY A 46 4.86 -9.62 -1.57
CA GLY A 46 6.00 -8.75 -1.34
C GLY A 46 7.18 -9.05 -2.28
N TRP A 47 7.83 -8.01 -2.78
CA TRP A 47 9.01 -8.08 -3.66
C TRP A 47 8.90 -9.24 -4.69
N GLY A 48 9.92 -10.09 -4.77
CA GLY A 48 9.95 -11.30 -5.61
C GLY A 48 9.41 -12.57 -4.95
N THR A 49 8.60 -12.50 -3.88
CA THR A 49 8.08 -13.73 -3.21
C THR A 49 7.26 -14.60 -4.15
N ALA A 50 6.46 -14.00 -5.04
CA ALA A 50 5.65 -14.73 -6.01
C ALA A 50 6.49 -15.70 -6.85
N TYR A 51 7.68 -15.26 -7.30
CA TYR A 51 8.58 -16.04 -8.15
C TYR A 51 9.14 -17.30 -7.47
N VAL A 52 9.26 -17.29 -6.14
CA VAL A 52 9.82 -18.40 -5.35
C VAL A 52 8.76 -19.16 -4.54
N THR A 53 7.49 -18.76 -4.62
CA THR A 53 6.40 -19.41 -3.90
C THR A 53 6.01 -20.70 -4.60
N ALA A 54 6.33 -21.84 -3.98
CA ALA A 54 5.81 -23.12 -4.43
C ALA A 54 4.28 -23.15 -4.32
N GLY A 55 3.60 -23.52 -5.41
CA GLY A 55 2.14 -23.55 -5.45
C GLY A 55 1.48 -22.16 -5.45
N LEU A 56 2.13 -21.15 -6.07
CA LEU A 56 1.58 -19.81 -6.25
C LEU A 56 0.13 -19.84 -6.78
N GLU A 57 -0.16 -20.70 -7.76
CA GLU A 57 -1.50 -20.86 -8.37
C GLU A 57 -2.58 -21.16 -7.31
N ARG A 58 -2.29 -22.07 -6.37
CA ARG A 58 -3.24 -22.39 -5.29
C ARG A 58 -3.43 -21.21 -4.33
N LYS A 59 -2.38 -20.42 -4.07
CA LYS A 59 -2.52 -19.18 -3.29
C LYS A 59 -3.42 -18.18 -4.00
N LEU A 60 -3.20 -17.96 -5.30
CA LEU A 60 -4.01 -17.05 -6.10
C LEU A 60 -5.47 -17.51 -6.21
N GLU A 61 -5.72 -18.82 -6.26
CA GLU A 61 -7.08 -19.37 -6.22
C GLU A 61 -7.82 -19.01 -4.92
N VAL A 62 -7.14 -19.10 -3.76
CA VAL A 62 -7.69 -18.66 -2.48
C VAL A 62 -7.95 -17.15 -2.46
N LEU A 63 -7.05 -16.38 -3.05
CA LEU A 63 -7.13 -14.91 -3.12
C LEU A 63 -7.99 -14.38 -4.27
N ARG A 64 -8.66 -15.22 -5.08
CA ARG A 64 -9.30 -14.83 -6.34
C ARG A 64 -10.32 -13.70 -6.26
N GLU A 65 -10.95 -13.50 -5.10
CA GLU A 65 -11.93 -12.43 -4.84
C GLU A 65 -11.26 -11.11 -4.42
N LYS A 66 -9.92 -11.07 -4.42
CA LYS A 66 -9.10 -9.91 -4.06
C LYS A 66 -8.15 -9.59 -5.22
N PRO A 67 -8.02 -8.32 -5.59
CA PRO A 67 -6.87 -7.84 -6.34
C PRO A 67 -5.56 -8.31 -5.69
N VAL A 68 -4.71 -8.96 -6.48
CA VAL A 68 -3.36 -9.35 -6.10
C VAL A 68 -2.38 -8.53 -6.93
N VAL A 69 -1.32 -8.05 -6.31
CA VAL A 69 -0.20 -7.35 -6.97
C VAL A 69 1.12 -8.00 -6.56
N ILE A 70 2.08 -8.08 -7.47
CA ILE A 70 3.45 -8.51 -7.16
C ILE A 70 4.27 -7.26 -6.89
N GLY A 71 5.06 -7.26 -5.81
CA GLY A 71 5.80 -6.07 -5.39
C GLY A 71 6.78 -5.54 -6.44
N GLY A 72 6.92 -4.22 -6.50
CA GLY A 72 7.64 -3.48 -7.54
C GLY A 72 9.12 -3.82 -7.59
N THR A 73 9.72 -4.28 -6.49
CA THR A 73 11.09 -4.82 -6.52
C THR A 73 11.24 -5.97 -7.54
N PHE A 74 10.20 -6.78 -7.74
CA PHE A 74 10.23 -7.81 -8.79
C PHE A 74 10.08 -7.20 -10.19
N PHE A 75 9.26 -6.16 -10.36
CA PHE A 75 9.21 -5.39 -11.59
C PHE A 75 10.59 -4.81 -11.95
N GLU A 76 11.32 -4.27 -10.97
CA GLU A 76 12.69 -3.77 -11.15
C GLU A 76 13.67 -4.88 -11.61
N VAL A 77 13.53 -6.10 -11.08
CA VAL A 77 14.29 -7.27 -11.56
C VAL A 77 13.93 -7.61 -13.00
N VAL A 78 12.65 -7.63 -13.35
CA VAL A 78 12.16 -7.88 -14.71
C VAL A 78 12.71 -6.83 -15.68
N TYR A 79 12.67 -5.55 -15.29
CA TYR A 79 13.21 -4.43 -16.05
C TYR A 79 14.72 -4.62 -16.30
N ALA A 80 15.49 -4.85 -15.24
CA ALA A 80 16.94 -5.06 -15.32
C ALA A 80 17.34 -6.28 -16.18
N LYS A 81 16.44 -7.25 -16.34
CA LYS A 81 16.64 -8.43 -17.20
C LYS A 81 16.12 -8.25 -18.62
N GLY A 82 15.46 -7.13 -18.95
CA GLY A 82 14.85 -6.89 -20.26
C GLY A 82 13.69 -7.85 -20.55
N LYS A 83 12.85 -8.13 -19.53
CA LYS A 83 11.82 -9.18 -19.56
C LYS A 83 10.39 -8.68 -19.42
N LEU A 84 10.13 -7.41 -19.73
CA LEU A 84 8.83 -6.77 -19.52
C LEU A 84 7.68 -7.47 -20.29
N ASP A 85 7.89 -7.85 -21.55
CA ASP A 85 6.87 -8.57 -22.33
C ASP A 85 6.58 -9.96 -21.76
N ASP A 86 7.61 -10.66 -21.28
CA ASP A 86 7.47 -11.96 -20.64
C ASP A 86 6.68 -11.81 -19.31
N TYR A 87 6.92 -10.72 -18.59
CA TYR A 87 6.22 -10.40 -17.35
C TYR A 87 4.73 -10.08 -17.59
N LYS A 88 4.38 -9.25 -18.58
CA LYS A 88 2.98 -9.00 -18.94
C LYS A 88 2.23 -10.30 -19.26
N ARG A 89 2.84 -11.20 -20.04
CA ARG A 89 2.25 -12.51 -20.34
C ARG A 89 2.07 -13.36 -19.08
N TRP A 90 3.09 -13.41 -18.21
CA TRP A 90 3.02 -14.16 -16.96
C TRP A 90 1.92 -13.64 -16.02
N LEU A 91 1.78 -12.31 -15.87
CA LEU A 91 0.68 -11.72 -15.10
C LEU A 91 -0.69 -12.12 -15.67
N GLY A 92 -0.83 -12.13 -17.00
CA GLY A 92 -2.04 -12.58 -17.68
C GLY A 92 -2.35 -14.07 -17.44
N GLU A 93 -1.35 -14.95 -17.51
CA GLU A 93 -1.49 -16.38 -17.20
C GLU A 93 -1.91 -16.63 -15.75
N LEU A 94 -1.44 -15.79 -14.81
CA LEU A 94 -1.81 -15.83 -13.40
C LEU A 94 -3.17 -15.17 -13.10
N GLY A 95 -3.79 -14.49 -14.07
CA GLY A 95 -5.03 -13.73 -13.86
C GLY A 95 -4.85 -12.49 -12.99
N ILE A 96 -3.62 -11.97 -12.88
CA ILE A 96 -3.32 -10.77 -12.09
C ILE A 96 -3.62 -9.52 -12.92
N SER A 97 -4.50 -8.66 -12.41
CA SER A 97 -4.94 -7.43 -13.07
C SER A 97 -4.27 -6.15 -12.54
N HIS A 98 -3.48 -6.25 -11.48
CA HIS A 98 -2.80 -5.12 -10.84
C HIS A 98 -1.29 -5.29 -10.91
N VAL A 99 -0.56 -4.18 -11.07
CA VAL A 99 0.91 -4.18 -11.13
C VAL A 99 1.46 -3.07 -10.24
N GLU A 100 2.57 -3.35 -9.54
CA GLU A 100 3.35 -2.34 -8.82
C GLU A 100 4.58 -1.96 -9.67
N ILE A 101 4.76 -0.66 -9.93
CA ILE A 101 5.91 -0.11 -10.67
C ILE A 101 6.71 0.80 -9.73
N SER A 102 7.92 0.34 -9.38
CA SER A 102 8.88 1.06 -8.53
C SER A 102 10.24 1.20 -9.22
N ASP A 103 11.07 2.07 -8.70
CA ASP A 103 12.47 2.34 -9.09
C ASP A 103 13.36 2.55 -7.84
N GLY A 104 12.97 1.92 -6.72
CA GLY A 104 13.61 2.14 -5.42
C GLY A 104 14.95 1.43 -5.23
N THR A 105 15.33 0.49 -6.10
CA THR A 105 16.59 -0.29 -6.06
C THR A 105 17.39 -0.21 -7.37
N VAL A 106 16.70 -0.29 -8.52
CA VAL A 106 17.29 -0.16 -9.85
C VAL A 106 17.05 1.26 -10.35
N GLU A 107 18.11 1.91 -10.82
CA GLU A 107 17.99 3.23 -11.45
C GLU A 107 17.24 3.10 -12.78
N ILE A 108 16.00 3.60 -12.79
CA ILE A 108 15.17 3.74 -13.98
C ILE A 108 15.08 5.25 -14.26
N PRO A 109 15.51 5.73 -15.45
CA PRO A 109 15.36 7.13 -15.80
C PRO A 109 13.90 7.58 -15.67
N ARG A 110 13.68 8.79 -15.16
CA ARG A 110 12.34 9.30 -14.85
C ARG A 110 11.37 9.19 -16.02
N GLU A 111 11.76 9.69 -17.17
CA GLU A 111 11.00 9.64 -18.42
C GLU A 111 10.63 8.19 -18.80
N ARG A 112 11.58 7.26 -18.60
CA ARG A 112 11.36 5.84 -18.85
C ARG A 112 10.37 5.22 -17.87
N LYS A 113 10.38 5.61 -16.59
CA LYS A 113 9.38 5.14 -15.61
C LYS A 113 7.98 5.60 -16.02
N LEU A 114 7.82 6.84 -16.45
CA LEU A 114 6.54 7.37 -16.92
C LEU A 114 6.03 6.64 -18.17
N GLU A 115 6.89 6.37 -19.15
CA GLU A 115 6.54 5.53 -20.31
C GLU A 115 6.09 4.12 -19.91
N LEU A 116 6.74 3.52 -18.90
CA LEU A 116 6.36 2.19 -18.40
C LEU A 116 5.02 2.22 -17.69
N ILE A 117 4.74 3.26 -16.90
CA ILE A 117 3.43 3.43 -16.25
C ILE A 117 2.33 3.56 -17.32
N GLU A 118 2.53 4.41 -18.33
CA GLU A 118 1.57 4.59 -19.41
C GLU A 118 1.33 3.29 -20.19
N ASP A 119 2.39 2.54 -20.49
CA ASP A 119 2.31 1.28 -21.22
C ASP A 119 1.61 0.17 -20.43
N PHE A 120 1.85 0.07 -19.11
CA PHE A 120 1.17 -0.92 -18.28
C PHE A 120 -0.27 -0.52 -17.94
N ALA A 121 -0.57 0.78 -17.82
CA ALA A 121 -1.92 1.28 -17.52
C ALA A 121 -2.95 0.95 -18.62
N ARG A 122 -2.50 0.58 -19.82
CA ARG A 122 -3.37 0.11 -20.92
C ARG A 122 -4.05 -1.22 -20.61
N ASP A 123 -3.38 -2.09 -19.86
CA ASP A 123 -3.81 -3.47 -19.63
C ASP A 123 -4.03 -3.81 -18.14
N PHE A 124 -3.44 -3.02 -17.22
CA PHE A 124 -3.42 -3.29 -15.78
C PHE A 124 -3.81 -2.04 -14.97
N THR A 125 -4.32 -2.26 -13.76
CA THR A 125 -4.40 -1.20 -12.74
C THR A 125 -3.02 -1.01 -12.11
N VAL A 126 -2.39 0.14 -12.38
CA VAL A 126 -1.02 0.43 -11.94
C VAL A 126 -1.03 1.10 -10.58
N LEU A 127 -0.31 0.52 -9.62
CA LEU A 127 0.16 1.21 -8.43
C LEU A 127 1.62 1.60 -8.70
N SER A 128 1.93 2.89 -8.72
CA SER A 128 3.34 3.31 -8.77
C SER A 128 3.85 3.62 -7.38
N GLU A 129 5.16 3.55 -7.15
CA GLU A 129 5.78 3.81 -5.86
C GLU A 129 6.82 4.92 -6.00
N VAL A 130 6.70 5.95 -5.16
CA VAL A 130 7.66 7.06 -5.06
C VAL A 130 8.45 6.92 -3.76
N GLY A 131 9.77 7.05 -3.88
CA GLY A 131 10.72 7.05 -2.77
C GLY A 131 11.93 6.18 -3.08
N SER A 132 12.85 6.08 -2.12
CA SER A 132 14.03 5.23 -2.23
C SER A 132 14.04 4.19 -1.12
N LYS A 133 14.52 2.98 -1.46
CA LYS A 133 14.76 1.91 -0.48
C LYS A 133 16.10 2.10 0.24
N ASP A 134 16.95 3.00 -0.26
CA ASP A 134 18.16 3.44 0.43
C ASP A 134 17.81 4.54 1.42
N SER A 135 18.06 4.27 2.71
CA SER A 135 17.73 5.17 3.81
C SER A 135 18.62 6.43 3.84
N GLU A 136 19.74 6.42 3.12
CA GLU A 136 20.63 7.57 2.96
C GLU A 136 20.17 8.51 1.83
N VAL A 137 19.31 8.04 0.93
CA VAL A 137 18.78 8.84 -0.18
C VAL A 137 17.58 9.65 0.32
N VAL A 138 17.73 10.97 0.30
CA VAL A 138 16.69 11.92 0.74
C VAL A 138 16.35 12.87 -0.38
N PHE A 139 15.15 12.68 -0.94
CA PHE A 139 14.57 13.64 -1.90
C PHE A 139 13.86 14.77 -1.16
N ALA A 140 13.83 15.94 -1.80
CA ALA A 140 13.15 17.11 -1.30
C ALA A 140 11.62 16.96 -1.43
N PRO A 141 10.81 17.59 -0.56
CA PRO A 141 9.36 17.46 -0.63
C PRO A 141 8.73 17.86 -1.97
N TYR A 142 9.25 18.90 -2.64
CA TYR A 142 8.74 19.32 -3.94
C TYR A 142 8.95 18.26 -5.03
N GLU A 143 10.06 17.51 -4.98
CA GLU A 143 10.35 16.43 -5.92
C GLU A 143 9.33 15.29 -5.74
N TRP A 144 9.01 14.92 -4.50
CA TRP A 144 7.95 13.94 -4.23
C TRP A 144 6.62 14.37 -4.83
N VAL A 145 6.21 15.62 -4.59
CA VAL A 145 4.95 16.16 -5.11
C VAL A 145 4.94 16.16 -6.64
N GLU A 146 6.01 16.61 -7.26
CA GLU A 146 6.17 16.61 -8.72
C GLU A 146 6.07 15.19 -9.27
N TRP A 147 6.81 14.25 -8.69
CA TRP A 147 6.84 12.88 -9.18
C TRP A 147 5.51 12.15 -9.00
N ILE A 148 4.82 12.36 -7.88
CA ILE A 148 3.48 11.79 -7.67
C ILE A 148 2.51 12.32 -8.72
N LYS A 149 2.56 13.63 -9.06
CA LYS A 149 1.68 14.20 -10.09
C LYS A 149 1.96 13.58 -11.46
N GLU A 150 3.23 13.53 -11.86
CA GLU A 150 3.62 12.95 -13.13
C GLU A 150 3.25 11.46 -13.26
N GLU A 151 3.44 10.66 -12.22
CA GLU A 151 3.06 9.23 -12.25
C GLU A 151 1.56 9.02 -12.37
N ARG A 152 0.76 9.89 -11.72
CA ARG A 152 -0.70 9.91 -11.89
C ARG A 152 -1.09 10.32 -13.30
N ASP A 153 -0.47 11.38 -13.83
CA ASP A 153 -0.73 11.87 -15.18
C ASP A 153 -0.36 10.81 -16.25
N ALA A 154 0.65 9.99 -15.97
CA ALA A 154 1.02 8.83 -16.79
C ALA A 154 0.04 7.65 -16.70
N GLY A 155 -0.89 7.65 -15.75
CA GLY A 155 -1.96 6.65 -15.62
C GLY A 155 -1.90 5.77 -14.38
N ALA A 156 -1.05 6.08 -13.38
CA ALA A 156 -1.09 5.38 -12.10
C ALA A 156 -2.44 5.59 -11.41
N TRP A 157 -3.08 4.51 -10.98
CA TRP A 157 -4.35 4.55 -10.24
C TRP A 157 -4.16 5.04 -8.80
N LYS A 158 -3.06 4.60 -8.16
CA LYS A 158 -2.62 5.06 -6.84
C LYS A 158 -1.11 5.24 -6.87
N VAL A 159 -0.62 6.21 -6.10
CA VAL A 159 0.83 6.34 -5.85
C VAL A 159 1.13 5.99 -4.40
N ILE A 160 1.98 4.98 -4.24
CA ILE A 160 2.49 4.46 -2.97
C ILE A 160 3.61 5.38 -2.51
N THR A 161 3.58 5.78 -1.24
CA THR A 161 4.71 6.45 -0.61
C THR A 161 5.57 5.43 0.12
N GLU A 162 6.77 5.16 -0.38
CA GLU A 162 7.69 4.13 0.14
C GLU A 162 8.00 4.35 1.62
N ALA A 163 7.94 3.27 2.39
CA ALA A 163 8.37 3.19 3.79
C ALA A 163 9.19 1.94 4.11
N ARG A 164 9.35 1.01 3.15
CA ARG A 164 9.74 -0.39 3.32
C ARG A 164 8.78 -1.15 4.25
N GLU A 165 9.00 -2.45 4.37
CA GLU A 165 8.23 -3.28 5.31
C GLU A 165 8.43 -2.89 6.80
N GLY A 166 9.48 -2.14 7.11
CA GLY A 166 9.86 -1.77 8.47
C GLY A 166 9.49 -0.35 8.89
N GLY A 167 9.09 0.52 7.95
CA GLY A 167 8.87 1.93 8.25
C GLY A 167 10.18 2.68 8.56
N THR A 168 11.22 2.48 7.75
CA THR A 168 12.59 2.99 8.03
C THR A 168 13.24 3.71 6.85
N ALA A 169 12.49 4.00 5.79
CA ALA A 169 12.96 4.76 4.63
C ALA A 169 11.83 5.64 4.06
N GLY A 170 12.16 6.46 3.05
CA GLY A 170 11.19 7.29 2.33
C GLY A 170 10.50 8.32 3.25
N ILE A 171 9.21 8.12 3.51
CA ILE A 171 8.42 8.96 4.43
C ILE A 171 8.77 8.74 5.91
N PHE A 172 9.64 7.77 6.23
CA PHE A 172 10.24 7.57 7.54
C PHE A 172 11.75 7.83 7.51
N ARG A 173 12.29 8.23 8.64
CA ARG A 173 13.73 8.27 8.90
C ARG A 173 14.27 6.85 9.17
N PRO A 174 15.58 6.62 9.06
CA PRO A 174 16.21 5.36 9.48
C PRO A 174 15.88 4.95 10.93
N SER A 175 15.59 5.93 11.79
CA SER A 175 15.17 5.74 13.19
C SER A 175 13.74 5.21 13.36
N GLY A 176 12.95 5.15 12.30
CA GLY A 176 11.51 4.85 12.34
C GLY A 176 10.62 6.06 12.63
N GLU A 177 11.20 7.26 12.79
CA GLU A 177 10.45 8.50 12.96
C GLU A 177 9.83 8.94 11.63
N MET A 178 8.54 9.27 11.63
CA MET A 178 7.85 9.76 10.44
C MET A 178 8.29 11.18 10.09
N ARG A 179 8.50 11.45 8.81
CA ARG A 179 8.82 12.79 8.29
C ARG A 179 7.53 13.58 8.09
N THR A 180 6.90 14.02 9.18
CA THR A 180 5.57 14.67 9.16
C THR A 180 5.51 15.85 8.19
N GLY A 181 6.51 16.73 8.17
CA GLY A 181 6.53 17.86 7.22
C GLY A 181 6.57 17.45 5.74
N LEU A 182 7.17 16.30 5.40
CA LEU A 182 7.09 15.74 4.04
C LEU A 182 5.69 15.20 3.75
N VAL A 183 5.13 14.45 4.70
CA VAL A 183 3.78 13.87 4.59
C VAL A 183 2.73 14.97 4.41
N ASP A 184 2.84 16.06 5.17
CA ASP A 184 1.94 17.22 5.09
C ASP A 184 2.07 17.95 3.76
N GLU A 185 3.28 18.14 3.25
CA GLU A 185 3.51 18.78 1.94
C GLU A 185 2.87 17.98 0.80
N ILE A 186 3.03 16.65 0.81
CA ILE A 186 2.41 15.75 -0.15
C ILE A 186 0.87 15.83 -0.04
N ALA A 187 0.33 15.69 1.17
CA ALA A 187 -1.12 15.70 1.41
C ALA A 187 -1.78 17.07 1.14
N HIS A 188 -1.01 18.16 1.20
CA HIS A 188 -1.49 19.48 0.81
C HIS A 188 -1.61 19.63 -0.71
N SER A 189 -0.79 18.89 -1.47
CA SER A 189 -0.65 19.04 -2.92
C SER A 189 -1.39 17.98 -3.74
N ILE A 190 -1.71 16.83 -3.14
CA ILE A 190 -2.28 15.64 -3.79
C ILE A 190 -3.51 15.18 -3.01
N ASP A 191 -4.57 14.77 -3.70
CA ASP A 191 -5.76 14.20 -3.06
C ASP A 191 -5.40 12.87 -2.36
N LEU A 192 -5.83 12.72 -1.10
CA LEU A 192 -5.59 11.53 -0.29
C LEU A 192 -6.15 10.25 -0.94
N ASN A 193 -7.17 10.37 -1.79
CA ASN A 193 -7.74 9.26 -2.54
C ASN A 193 -6.81 8.74 -3.63
N ASP A 194 -5.85 9.53 -4.10
CA ASP A 194 -4.85 9.10 -5.08
C ASP A 194 -3.61 8.49 -4.43
N LEU A 195 -3.46 8.63 -3.12
CA LEU A 195 -2.30 8.17 -2.36
C LEU A 195 -2.56 6.82 -1.69
N LEU A 196 -1.48 6.06 -1.49
CA LEU A 196 -1.44 4.87 -0.63
C LEU A 196 -0.23 4.97 0.31
N TRP A 197 -0.47 5.24 1.59
CA TRP A 197 0.60 5.44 2.56
C TRP A 197 1.07 4.11 3.14
N GLU A 198 2.33 3.74 2.96
CA GLU A 198 2.85 2.55 3.65
C GLU A 198 2.93 2.80 5.17
N ALA A 199 2.19 1.99 5.93
CA ALA A 199 2.05 2.11 7.38
C ALA A 199 2.19 0.71 8.04
N PRO A 200 3.39 0.12 8.02
CA PRO A 200 3.58 -1.27 8.44
C PRO A 200 3.45 -1.49 9.96
N THR A 201 3.43 -0.42 10.76
CA THR A 201 3.36 -0.52 12.22
C THR A 201 2.06 0.03 12.76
N LYS A 202 1.56 -0.52 13.87
CA LYS A 202 0.43 0.05 14.60
C LYS A 202 0.58 1.56 14.86
N ALA A 203 1.79 2.00 15.21
CA ALA A 203 2.05 3.40 15.52
C ALA A 203 1.84 4.30 14.29
N SER A 204 2.35 3.92 13.12
CA SER A 204 2.14 4.66 11.88
C SER A 204 0.68 4.59 11.41
N GLN A 205 0.02 3.44 11.53
CA GLN A 205 -1.41 3.29 11.22
C GLN A 205 -2.27 4.24 12.05
N ALA A 206 -2.08 4.24 13.38
CA ALA A 206 -2.81 5.11 14.29
C ALA A 206 -2.51 6.59 14.03
N TRP A 207 -1.27 6.92 13.66
CA TRP A 207 -0.89 8.30 13.31
C TRP A 207 -1.64 8.77 12.07
N PHE A 208 -1.60 8.03 10.97
CA PHE A 208 -2.30 8.41 9.74
C PHE A 208 -3.82 8.52 9.94
N ILE A 209 -4.42 7.61 10.71
CA ILE A 209 -5.86 7.66 11.01
C ILE A 209 -6.22 8.91 11.84
N LYS A 210 -5.40 9.28 12.83
CA LYS A 210 -5.64 10.50 13.62
C LYS A 210 -5.48 11.76 12.78
N HIS A 211 -4.50 11.75 11.90
CA HIS A 211 -4.10 12.91 11.12
C HIS A 211 -5.03 13.18 9.93
N PHE A 212 -5.30 12.15 9.12
CA PHE A 212 -6.10 12.27 7.90
C PHE A 212 -7.53 11.74 8.04
N GLY A 213 -7.82 11.00 9.11
CA GLY A 213 -9.12 10.39 9.36
C GLY A 213 -9.15 8.88 9.01
N PRO A 214 -10.26 8.20 9.37
CA PRO A 214 -10.38 6.76 9.25
C PRO A 214 -10.46 6.24 7.81
N GLU A 215 -10.61 7.13 6.83
CA GLU A 215 -10.74 6.85 5.39
C GLU A 215 -9.40 6.96 4.64
N VAL A 216 -8.28 7.15 5.36
CA VAL A 216 -6.94 7.17 4.75
C VAL A 216 -6.57 5.80 4.15
N ASN A 217 -6.01 5.78 2.95
CA ASN A 217 -5.52 4.56 2.31
C ASN A 217 -4.18 4.14 2.91
N LEU A 218 -4.08 2.90 3.41
CA LEU A 218 -2.88 2.40 4.06
C LEU A 218 -2.38 1.10 3.42
N GLY A 219 -1.07 1.05 3.19
CA GLY A 219 -0.35 -0.08 2.61
C GLY A 219 0.63 -0.72 3.58
N ASN A 220 1.18 -1.87 3.16
CA ASN A 220 2.05 -2.72 3.96
C ASN A 220 1.45 -3.18 5.28
N ILE A 221 0.12 -3.34 5.34
CA ILE A 221 -0.55 -3.87 6.53
C ILE A 221 -0.24 -5.36 6.65
N PRO A 222 0.31 -5.84 7.78
CA PRO A 222 0.47 -7.27 8.01
C PRO A 222 -0.90 -8.00 8.01
N PRO A 223 -1.00 -9.24 7.51
CA PRO A 223 -2.27 -9.98 7.49
C PRO A 223 -2.93 -10.11 8.87
N ASP A 224 -2.13 -10.24 9.93
CA ASP A 224 -2.56 -10.32 11.32
C ASP A 224 -2.94 -8.97 11.95
N GLU A 225 -2.61 -7.85 11.28
CA GLU A 225 -2.98 -6.50 11.71
C GLU A 225 -4.23 -5.94 10.99
N VAL A 226 -4.89 -6.71 10.12
CA VAL A 226 -6.09 -6.24 9.41
C VAL A 226 -7.25 -5.91 10.37
N ILE A 227 -7.58 -6.81 11.29
CA ILE A 227 -8.59 -6.55 12.32
C ILE A 227 -8.14 -5.42 13.26
N PRO A 228 -6.92 -5.46 13.84
CA PRO A 228 -6.39 -4.34 14.61
C PRO A 228 -6.49 -2.98 13.89
N LEU A 229 -6.22 -2.92 12.60
CA LEU A 229 -6.36 -1.70 11.80
C LEU A 229 -7.82 -1.26 11.70
N GLU A 230 -8.76 -2.16 11.39
CA GLU A 230 -10.17 -1.79 11.32
C GLU A 230 -10.68 -1.28 12.69
N THR A 231 -10.19 -1.84 13.80
CA THR A 231 -10.51 -1.29 15.13
C THR A 231 -9.95 0.11 15.35
N LEU A 232 -8.79 0.46 14.76
CA LEU A 232 -8.28 1.83 14.78
C LEU A 232 -9.17 2.76 13.95
N ARG A 233 -9.59 2.32 12.75
CA ARG A 233 -10.47 3.09 11.85
C ARG A 233 -11.85 3.35 12.44
N LEU A 234 -12.38 2.42 13.23
CA LEU A 234 -13.67 2.58 13.92
C LEU A 234 -13.54 3.23 15.31
N GLY A 235 -12.32 3.62 15.72
CA GLY A 235 -12.05 4.17 17.06
C GLY A 235 -12.35 3.21 18.21
N LEU A 236 -12.39 1.91 17.94
CA LEU A 236 -12.60 0.84 18.92
C LEU A 236 -11.33 0.44 19.67
N ARG A 237 -10.21 1.11 19.38
CA ARG A 237 -8.92 0.92 20.03
C ARG A 237 -8.48 2.21 20.72
N GLY A 238 -7.88 2.09 21.89
CA GLY A 238 -7.52 3.25 22.74
C GLY A 238 -6.65 4.30 22.04
N ASP A 239 -5.85 3.90 21.04
CA ASP A 239 -5.00 4.80 20.28
C ASP A 239 -5.78 5.84 19.44
N THR A 240 -7.03 5.57 19.03
CA THR A 240 -7.84 6.44 18.14
C THR A 240 -9.25 6.73 18.67
N LEU A 241 -9.64 6.15 19.81
CA LEU A 241 -11.00 6.27 20.35
C LEU A 241 -11.44 7.73 20.55
N LYS A 242 -10.55 8.60 21.02
CA LYS A 242 -10.90 10.00 21.29
C LYS A 242 -11.12 10.78 19.99
N GLU A 243 -10.18 10.64 19.07
CA GLU A 243 -10.10 11.39 17.82
C GLU A 243 -11.16 10.93 16.80
N VAL A 244 -11.48 9.63 16.79
CA VAL A 244 -12.41 9.03 15.83
C VAL A 244 -13.84 8.95 16.36
N LEU A 245 -14.06 8.46 17.60
CA LEU A 245 -15.42 8.25 18.12
C LEU A 245 -15.94 9.40 18.99
N LEU A 246 -15.08 9.99 19.82
CA LEU A 246 -15.53 11.01 20.79
C LEU A 246 -15.44 12.43 20.26
N GLY A 247 -15.02 12.63 19.01
CA GLY A 247 -14.86 13.94 18.40
C GLY A 247 -13.85 14.84 19.12
N GLY A 248 -12.87 14.24 19.81
CA GLY A 248 -11.75 14.99 20.37
C GLY A 248 -11.04 15.73 19.25
N ASP A 249 -10.75 17.02 19.46
CA ASP A 249 -10.07 17.87 18.47
C ASP A 249 -8.95 17.09 17.81
N ARG A 250 -9.04 16.93 16.47
CA ARG A 250 -7.90 16.51 15.65
C ARG A 250 -6.89 17.63 15.82
N THR A 251 -6.04 17.54 16.83
CA THR A 251 -5.03 18.54 17.09
C THR A 251 -4.13 18.55 15.87
N ALA A 252 -4.29 19.60 15.05
CA ALA A 252 -3.29 20.03 14.11
C ALA A 252 -1.99 20.16 14.91
N ALA A 253 -1.09 19.20 14.72
CA ALA A 253 0.26 19.32 15.22
C ALA A 253 0.88 20.51 14.48
N SER A 254 1.07 21.60 15.21
CA SER A 254 1.83 22.78 14.81
C SER A 254 3.27 22.44 14.50
#